data_AF-A0A821LVC4-F1
#
_entry.id   AF-A0A821LVC4-F1
#
_cell.length_a   1.000
_cell.length_b   1.000
_cell.length_c   1.000
_cell.angle_alpha   90.00
_cell.angle_beta   90.00
_cell.angle_gamma   90.00
#
_symmetry.space_group_name_H-M   'P 1'
#
loop_
_entity.id
_entity.type
_entity.pdbx_description
1 polymer ?
#
loop_
_entity_poly.entity_id
_entity_poly.type
_entity_poly.pdbx_seq_one_letter_code
_entity_poly.pdbx_strand_id
1 'polypeptide(L)' 'MEETQLLLDDIVLPEEIQRYRAVYEKAAEASQVTDQNKFSFAYCLVRSKAKADVRSGLQLLRELYDST' A
#
# COMPACT_ATOMS: atom_id res chain seq x y z
N MET A 1 -23.31 13.51 2.81
CA MET A 1 -23.10 12.08 3.11
C MET A 1 -22.69 11.28 1.88
N GLU A 2 -23.00 11.72 0.65
CA GLU A 2 -22.51 11.09 -0.60
C GLU A 2 -21.02 11.32 -0.88
N GLU A 3 -20.44 12.46 -0.52
CA GLU A 3 -19.02 12.78 -0.82
C GLU A 3 -18.01 11.80 -0.19
N THR A 4 -18.36 11.16 0.93
CA THR A 4 -17.49 10.18 1.60
C THR A 4 -17.48 8.80 0.93
N GLN A 5 -18.49 8.46 0.13
CA GLN A 5 -18.52 7.18 -0.60
C GLN A 5 -17.59 7.20 -1.80
N LEU A 6 -17.45 8.33 -2.48
CA LEU A 6 -16.50 8.51 -3.58
C LEU A 6 -15.04 8.33 -3.14
N LEU A 7 -14.69 8.68 -1.89
CA LEU A 7 -13.36 8.44 -1.32
C LEU A 7 -13.04 6.95 -1.11
N LEU A 8 -14.06 6.10 -0.96
CA LEU A 8 -13.90 4.65 -0.84
C LEU A 8 -13.83 3.98 -2.23
N ASP A 9 -14.50 4.57 -3.21
CA ASP A 9 -14.40 4.20 -4.63
C ASP A 9 -13.18 4.82 -5.35
N ASP A 10 -12.40 5.66 -4.65
CA ASP A 10 -11.21 6.30 -5.18
C ASP A 10 -10.09 5.25 -5.30
N ILE A 11 -10.20 4.50 -6.39
CA ILE A 11 -9.22 3.52 -6.83
C ILE A 11 -7.90 4.26 -7.01
N VAL A 12 -6.90 3.87 -6.22
CA VAL A 12 -5.54 4.39 -6.38
C VAL A 12 -5.10 4.10 -7.82
N LEU A 13 -4.67 5.15 -8.51
CA LEU A 13 -4.23 5.00 -9.90
C LEU A 13 -3.02 4.06 -9.96
N PRO A 14 -2.90 3.21 -11.00
CA PRO A 14 -1.76 2.32 -11.15
C PRO A 14 -0.40 3.04 -11.09
N GLU A 15 -0.35 4.30 -11.54
CA GLU A 15 0.82 5.17 -11.50
C GLU A 15 1.26 5.50 -10.07
N GLU A 16 0.31 5.76 -9.17
CA GLU A 16 0.60 5.98 -7.76
C GLU A 16 1.09 4.70 -7.09
N ILE A 17 0.49 3.55 -7.41
CA ILE A 17 0.96 2.23 -6.93
C ILE A 17 2.41 2.01 -7.35
N GLN A 18 2.77 2.32 -8.61
CA GLN A 18 4.15 2.21 -9.07
C GLN A 18 5.09 3.16 -8.34
N ARG A 19 4.67 4.40 -8.05
CA ARG A 19 5.48 5.35 -7.29
C ARG A 19 5.78 4.85 -5.88
N TYR A 20 4.77 4.36 -5.16
CA TYR A 20 4.98 3.81 -3.82
C TYR A 20 5.75 2.49 -3.84
N ARG A 21 5.56 1.67 -4.87
CA ARG A 21 6.37 0.46 -5.11
C ARG A 21 7.84 0.81 -5.28
N ALA A 22 8.17 1.78 -6.14
CA ALA A 22 9.54 2.19 -6.36
C ALA A 22 10.21 2.73 -5.09
N VAL A 23 9.46 3.48 -4.27
CA VAL A 23 9.95 3.96 -2.96
C VAL A 23 10.20 2.79 -2.00
N TYR A 24 9.27 1.82 -1.94
CA TYR A 24 9.39 0.65 -1.08
C TYR A 24 10.54 -0.27 -1.52
N GLU A 25 10.66 -0.58 -2.82
CA GLU A 25 11.73 -1.40 -3.38
C GLU A 25 13.10 -0.75 -3.18
N LYS A 26 13.23 0.56 -3.43
CA LYS A 26 14.46 1.30 -3.15
C LYS A 26 14.83 1.27 -1.66
N ALA A 27 13.84 1.39 -0.76
CA ALA A 27 14.07 1.27 0.67
C ALA A 27 14.47 -0.17 1.07
N ALA A 28 13.90 -1.19 0.42
CA ALA A 28 14.24 -2.59 0.62
C ALA A 28 15.67 -2.90 0.15
N GLU A 29 16.07 -2.41 -1.01
CA GLU A 29 17.45 -2.52 -1.52
C GLU A 29 18.46 -1.88 -0.56
N ALA A 30 18.10 -0.73 0.03
CA ALA A 30 18.93 -0.05 1.02
C ALA A 30 18.86 -0.67 2.43
N SER A 31 18.05 -1.70 2.66
CA SER A 31 17.72 -2.23 4.00
C SER A 31 17.22 -1.16 4.98
N GLN A 32 16.53 -0.14 4.47
CA GLN A 32 15.98 1.01 5.19
C GLN A 32 14.44 1.05 5.11
N VAL A 33 13.79 -0.11 5.04
CA VAL A 33 12.33 -0.18 5.09
C VAL A 33 11.86 0.25 6.46
N THR A 34 11.16 1.38 6.52
CA THR A 34 10.49 1.85 7.73
C THR A 34 9.05 1.36 7.77
N ASP A 35 8.49 1.23 8.96
CA ASP A 35 7.08 0.87 9.14
C ASP A 35 6.14 1.85 8.41
N GLN A 36 6.51 3.14 8.39
CA GLN A 36 5.77 4.17 7.66
C GLN A 36 5.78 3.93 6.15
N ASN A 37 6.92 3.58 5.56
CA ASN A 37 7.01 3.30 4.12
C ASN A 37 6.24 2.02 3.77
N LYS A 38 6.38 0.98 4.60
CA LYS A 38 5.67 -0.29 4.45
C LYS A 38 4.15 -0.10 4.56
N PHE A 39 3.69 0.68 5.54
CA PHE A 39 2.29 1.01 5.72
C PHE A 39 1.74 1.80 4.54
N SER A 40 2.46 2.84 4.08
CA SER A 40 2.03 3.67 2.95
C SER A 40 1.89 2.84 1.67
N PHE A 41 2.84 1.94 1.41
CA PHE A 41 2.77 1.03 0.27
C PHE A 41 1.61 0.03 0.39
N ALA A 42 1.44 -0.58 1.55
CA ALA A 42 0.35 -1.51 1.81
C ALA A 42 -1.04 -0.85 1.67
N TYR A 43 -1.17 0.40 2.15
CA TYR A 43 -2.39 1.20 2.05
C TYR A 43 -2.77 1.53 0.59
N CYS A 44 -1.80 1.70 -0.30
CA CYS A 44 -2.06 1.82 -1.73
C CYS A 44 -2.49 0.49 -2.36
N LEU A 45 -1.84 -0.61 -1.98
CA LEU A 45 -2.13 -1.94 -2.54
C LEU A 45 -3.53 -2.45 -2.20
N VAL A 46 -4.02 -2.23 -0.97
CA VAL A 46 -5.37 -2.68 -0.56
C VAL A 46 -6.51 -1.94 -1.28
N ARG A 47 -6.21 -0.77 -1.88
CA ARG A 47 -7.15 0.03 -2.69
C ARG A 47 -6.97 -0.18 -4.20
N SER A 48 -6.10 -1.11 -4.61
CA SER A 48 -5.91 -1.50 -6.00
C SER A 48 -7.10 -2.31 -6.52
N LYS A 49 -7.41 -2.18 -7.82
CA LYS A 49 -8.36 -3.07 -8.52
C LYS A 49 -7.84 -4.50 -8.67
N ALA A 50 -6.53 -4.71 -8.58
CA ALA A 50 -5.93 -6.03 -8.75
C ALA A 50 -6.00 -6.83 -7.44
N LYS A 51 -6.70 -7.97 -7.46
CA LYS A 51 -6.77 -8.87 -6.29
C LYS A 51 -5.40 -9.32 -5.78
N ALA A 52 -4.40 -9.40 -6.67
CA ALA A 52 -3.02 -9.73 -6.31
C ALA A 52 -2.36 -8.63 -5.45
N ASP A 53 -2.61 -7.37 -5.80
CA ASP A 53 -2.13 -6.23 -5.02
C ASP A 53 -2.82 -6.21 -3.65
N VAL A 54 -4.14 -6.38 -3.60
CA VAL A 54 -4.89 -6.40 -2.35
C VAL A 54 -4.36 -7.47 -1.39
N ARG A 55 -4.09 -8.68 -1.89
CA ARG A 55 -3.47 -9.76 -1.09
C ARG A 55 -2.10 -9.37 -0.54
N SER A 56 -1.25 -8.80 -1.39
CA SER A 56 0.08 -8.32 -1.00
C SER A 56 -0.01 -7.21 0.07
N GLY A 57 -0.93 -6.27 -0.11
CA GLY A 57 -1.18 -5.20 0.85
C GLY A 57 -1.63 -5.72 2.21
N LEU A 58 -2.57 -6.68 2.24
CA LEU A 58 -3.02 -7.31 3.48
C LEU A 58 -1.89 -8.06 4.18
N GLN A 59 -1.01 -8.75 3.45
CA GLN A 59 0.15 -9.40 4.02
C GLN A 59 1.10 -8.39 4.67
N LEU A 60 1.42 -7.29 3.99
CA LEU A 60 2.28 -6.23 4.54
C LEU A 60 1.68 -5.61 5.81
N LEU A 61 0.37 -5.37 5.85
CA LEU A 61 -0.32 -4.88 7.04
C LEU A 61 -0.30 -5.90 8.18
N ARG A 62 -0.44 -7.20 7.87
CA ARG A 62 -0.33 -8.27 8.85
C ARG A 62 1.07 -8.32 9.46
N GLU A 63 2.11 -8.22 8.64
CA GLU A 63 3.50 -8.17 9.10
C GLU A 63 3.75 -6.98 10.03
N LEU A 64 3.19 -5.80 9.73
CA LEU A 64 3.28 -4.62 10.58
C LEU A 64 2.55 -4.78 11.93
N TYR A 65 1.39 -5.45 11.91
CA TYR A 65 0.64 -5.73 13.13
C TYR A 65 1.37 -6.73 14.03
N ASP A 66 1.88 -7.82 13.45
CA ASP A 66 2.60 -8.87 14.20
C ASP A 66 3.99 -8.40 14.68
N SER A 67 4.57 -7.35 14.07
CA SER A 67 5.84 -6.77 14.50
C SER A 67 5.73 -5.74 15.63
N THR A 68 4.51 -5.36 16.02
CA THR A 68 4.24 -4.41 17.11
C THR A 68 4.18 -5.11 18.47
#